data_AF-A0A518EX98-F1
#
_entry.id   AF-A0A518EX98-F1
#
_cell.length_a   1.000
_cell.length_b   1.000
_cell.length_c   1.000
_cell.angle_alpha   90.00
_cell.angle_beta   90.00
_cell.angle_gamma   90.00
#
_symmetry.space_group_name_H-M   'P 1'
#
loop_
_entity.id
_entity.type
_entity.pdbx_description
1 polymer ?
#
loop_
_entity_poly.entity_id
_entity_poly.type
_entity_poly.pdbx_seq_one_letter_code
_entity_poly.pdbx_strand_id
1 'polypeptide(L)'
;MKSSTQARTAARTDAASGGTASGVPASDQAALSRPVPTGWRPEAGWRDLLSGRQPDVILARLLDGDPLRLRGLVARAIRGGSFFLDADRVHLRALARIAHDVTIDGPPADGSWVQGHVDGALGDVLRAERRAIVADGERANLDSGSDPELEALHAFAAPLGFEGADLRVACDAFNRRAAGERRAFFALFVERLGLEEAARACGLSGVDLARSARTALNATLDAAVKSAGRRAEALQAETSSTLSSVSPREER
;
A
#
# COMPACT_ATOMS: atom_id res chain seq x y z
N MET A 1 -45.46 21.88 -52.89
CA MET A 1 -44.44 20.83 -53.07
C MET A 1 -44.07 20.30 -51.69
N LYS A 2 -44.46 19.06 -51.41
CA LYS A 2 -44.34 18.36 -50.13
C LYS A 2 -43.36 17.20 -50.33
N SER A 3 -42.31 17.11 -49.51
CA SER A 3 -41.42 15.94 -49.38
C SER A 3 -41.04 15.92 -47.90
N SER A 4 -41.58 15.08 -47.01
CA SER A 4 -41.80 13.62 -47.01
C SER A 4 -40.52 12.84 -47.24
N THR A 5 -39.81 12.54 -46.16
CA THR A 5 -38.84 11.44 -46.09
C THR A 5 -38.83 10.90 -44.65
N GLN A 6 -39.54 9.80 -44.46
CA GLN A 6 -39.36 8.87 -43.34
C GLN A 6 -38.34 7.81 -43.76
N ALA A 7 -37.39 7.48 -42.88
CA ALA A 7 -36.78 6.15 -42.75
C ALA A 7 -36.00 6.11 -41.41
N ARG A 8 -36.50 5.43 -40.38
CA ARG A 8 -36.11 4.06 -39.96
C ARG A 8 -34.59 3.88 -39.83
N THR A 9 -34.08 3.67 -38.61
CA THR A 9 -33.06 2.65 -38.30
C THR A 9 -33.00 2.35 -36.79
N ALA A 10 -33.29 1.08 -36.49
CA ALA A 10 -32.87 0.17 -35.42
C ALA A 10 -32.55 0.68 -33.99
N ALA A 11 -33.32 0.13 -33.07
CA ALA A 11 -32.96 -0.16 -31.69
C ALA A 11 -31.67 -0.99 -31.60
N ARG A 12 -30.81 -0.63 -30.66
CA ARG A 12 -29.68 -1.47 -30.21
C ARG A 12 -29.68 -1.48 -28.68
N THR A 13 -30.16 -2.60 -28.16
CA THR A 13 -30.04 -3.04 -26.77
C THR A 13 -28.65 -3.61 -26.49
N ASP A 14 -28.25 -3.48 -25.22
CA ASP A 14 -27.30 -4.29 -24.45
C ASP A 14 -25.82 -4.34 -24.84
N ALA A 15 -25.01 -3.67 -24.01
CA ALA A 15 -23.81 -4.28 -23.44
C ALA A 15 -23.42 -3.52 -22.15
N ALA A 16 -23.92 -4.03 -21.02
CA ALA A 16 -23.39 -3.72 -19.71
C ALA A 16 -21.92 -4.15 -19.65
N SER A 17 -21.00 -3.19 -19.64
CA SER A 17 -19.63 -3.38 -19.16
C SER A 17 -19.50 -2.67 -17.83
N GLY A 18 -19.98 -3.35 -16.79
CA GLY A 18 -19.68 -3.02 -15.40
C GLY A 18 -18.21 -3.34 -15.11
N GLY A 19 -17.31 -2.47 -15.55
CA GLY A 19 -15.96 -2.40 -15.00
C GLY A 19 -16.05 -1.76 -13.62
N THR A 20 -16.28 -2.55 -12.59
CA THR A 20 -16.07 -2.12 -11.21
C THR A 20 -14.58 -1.92 -11.02
N ALA A 21 -14.11 -0.72 -11.38
CA ALA A 21 -12.87 -0.18 -10.88
C ALA A 21 -12.85 -0.47 -9.37
N SER A 22 -11.79 -1.14 -8.94
CA SER A 22 -11.51 -1.48 -7.55
C SER A 22 -11.40 -0.18 -6.75
N GLY A 23 -12.57 0.36 -6.39
CA GLY A 23 -12.75 1.60 -5.67
C GLY A 23 -12.41 1.31 -4.23
N VAL A 24 -11.23 1.76 -3.82
CA VAL A 24 -11.00 2.04 -2.41
C VAL A 24 -12.17 2.95 -1.98
N PRO A 25 -12.95 2.59 -0.95
CA PRO A 25 -14.10 3.38 -0.55
C PRO A 25 -13.67 4.83 -0.32
N ALA A 26 -14.42 5.80 -0.85
CA ALA A 26 -14.08 7.23 -0.78
C ALA A 26 -13.77 7.72 0.66
N SER A 27 -14.31 7.02 1.66
CA SER A 27 -14.04 7.21 3.09
C SER A 27 -12.56 7.04 3.48
N ASP A 28 -11.78 6.22 2.77
CA ASP A 28 -10.35 6.03 3.03
C ASP A 28 -9.49 7.14 2.40
N GLN A 29 -9.89 7.73 1.27
CA GLN A 29 -9.14 8.86 0.68
C GLN A 29 -9.29 10.14 1.51
N ALA A 30 -10.48 10.40 2.06
CA ALA A 30 -10.68 11.53 2.98
C ALA A 30 -9.86 11.38 4.28
N ALA A 31 -9.61 10.14 4.72
CA ALA A 31 -8.75 9.84 5.87
C ALA A 31 -7.26 10.02 5.59
N LEU A 32 -6.86 10.19 4.32
CA LEU A 32 -5.48 10.39 3.92
C LEU A 32 -5.09 11.86 3.76
N SER A 33 -6.04 12.77 3.54
CA SER A 33 -5.73 14.21 3.45
C SER A 33 -5.35 14.76 4.83
N ARG A 34 -4.06 14.76 5.15
CA ARG A 34 -3.56 15.25 6.43
C ARG A 34 -3.18 16.72 6.33
N PRO A 35 -3.43 17.51 7.39
CA PRO A 35 -2.91 18.87 7.43
C PRO A 35 -1.38 18.85 7.44
N VAL A 36 -0.79 19.86 6.82
CA VAL A 36 0.65 20.06 6.88
C VAL A 36 1.06 20.18 8.34
N PRO A 37 2.09 19.45 8.77
CA PRO A 37 2.57 19.54 10.15
C PRO A 37 3.01 20.96 10.47
N THR A 38 2.56 21.48 11.62
CA THR A 38 2.98 22.79 12.13
C THR A 38 4.50 22.78 12.29
N GLY A 39 5.19 23.67 11.56
CA GLY A 39 6.65 23.76 11.60
C GLY A 39 7.39 22.94 10.53
N TRP A 40 6.71 22.37 9.52
CA TRP A 40 7.41 21.93 8.32
C TRP A 40 8.12 23.13 7.68
N ARG A 41 9.45 23.00 7.51
CA ARG A 41 10.32 24.01 6.91
C ARG A 41 11.27 23.30 5.96
N PRO A 42 11.09 23.44 4.63
CA PRO A 42 12.05 22.93 3.67
C PRO A 42 13.38 23.70 3.79
N GLU A 43 14.44 23.17 3.20
CA GLU A 43 15.73 23.85 3.15
C GLU A 43 15.66 25.13 2.31
N ALA A 44 16.59 26.06 2.57
CA ALA A 44 16.66 27.29 1.78
C ALA A 44 16.93 26.95 0.30
N GLY A 45 16.28 27.66 -0.63
CA GLY A 45 16.49 27.45 -2.08
C GLY A 45 15.85 26.18 -2.66
N TRP A 46 15.01 25.45 -1.91
CA TRP A 46 14.36 24.23 -2.42
C TRP A 46 13.57 24.43 -3.73
N ARG A 47 13.02 25.64 -3.97
CA ARG A 47 12.33 25.96 -5.22
C ARG A 47 13.26 25.98 -6.42
N ASP A 48 14.51 26.41 -6.22
CA ASP A 48 15.52 26.43 -7.28
C ASP A 48 15.95 25.00 -7.62
N LEU A 49 15.97 24.08 -6.63
CA LEU A 49 16.24 22.66 -6.88
C LEU A 49 15.16 22.01 -7.75
N LEU A 50 13.90 22.42 -7.57
CA LEU A 50 12.76 22.02 -8.39
C LEU A 50 12.69 22.78 -9.72
N SER A 51 13.55 23.77 -9.96
CA SER A 51 13.59 24.46 -11.25
C SER A 51 14.22 23.55 -12.31
N GLY A 52 13.47 23.27 -13.37
CA GLY A 52 13.91 22.38 -14.45
C GLY A 52 12.74 21.87 -15.28
N ARG A 53 13.04 21.33 -16.47
CA ARG A 53 12.05 20.72 -17.37
C ARG A 53 12.15 19.20 -17.47
N GLN A 54 13.12 18.59 -16.79
CA GLN A 54 13.38 17.15 -16.86
C GLN A 54 13.18 16.49 -15.49
N PRO A 55 12.23 15.56 -15.35
CA PRO A 55 11.94 14.90 -14.08
C PRO A 55 13.16 14.19 -13.48
N ASP A 56 13.98 13.54 -14.31
CA ASP A 56 15.15 12.78 -13.85
C ASP A 56 16.20 13.68 -13.19
N VAL A 57 16.40 14.89 -13.72
CA VAL A 57 17.33 15.89 -13.15
C VAL A 57 16.80 16.40 -11.81
N ILE A 58 15.50 16.65 -11.71
CA ILE A 58 14.87 17.08 -10.46
C ILE A 58 14.95 15.95 -9.42
N LEU A 59 14.64 14.71 -9.81
CA LEU A 59 14.72 13.55 -8.95
C LEU A 59 16.14 13.32 -8.41
N ALA A 60 17.16 13.42 -9.28
CA ALA A 60 18.56 13.29 -8.87
C ALA A 60 18.96 14.33 -7.80
N ARG A 61 18.50 15.58 -7.95
CA ARG A 61 18.74 16.65 -6.96
C ARG A 61 18.00 16.40 -5.65
N LEU A 62 16.77 15.88 -5.71
CA LEU A 62 16.01 15.59 -4.50
C LEU A 62 16.56 14.37 -3.72
N LEU A 63 17.16 13.41 -4.43
CA LEU A 63 17.86 12.28 -3.80
C LEU A 63 19.12 12.73 -3.05
N ASP A 64 19.74 13.84 -3.46
CA ASP A 64 20.91 14.43 -2.81
C ASP A 64 20.49 15.35 -1.64
N GLY A 65 20.21 14.73 -0.48
CA GLY A 65 20.10 15.45 0.80
C GLY A 65 18.70 15.72 1.37
N ASP A 66 17.62 15.24 0.73
CA ASP A 66 16.22 15.46 1.18
C ASP A 66 15.89 16.96 1.46
N PRO A 67 16.05 17.85 0.47
CA PRO A 67 15.87 19.30 0.65
C PRO A 67 14.44 19.70 1.05
N LEU A 68 13.47 18.82 0.80
CA LEU A 68 12.06 19.00 1.15
C LEU A 68 11.70 18.41 2.52
N ARG A 69 12.65 17.73 3.18
CA ARG A 69 12.46 17.01 4.45
C ARG A 69 11.30 16.00 4.37
N LEU A 70 11.17 15.33 3.23
CA LEU A 70 10.14 14.34 2.96
C LEU A 70 10.24 13.15 3.89
N ARG A 71 11.44 12.71 4.30
CA ARG A 71 11.58 11.56 5.21
C ARG A 71 10.79 11.79 6.51
N GLY A 72 10.84 13.02 7.05
CA GLY A 72 10.07 13.40 8.23
C GLY A 72 8.56 13.46 7.99
N LEU A 73 8.13 13.95 6.82
CA LEU A 73 6.72 13.96 6.44
C LEU A 73 6.17 12.54 6.26
N VAL A 74 6.91 11.67 5.57
CA VAL A 74 6.58 10.27 5.33
C VAL A 74 6.49 9.50 6.65
N ALA A 75 7.49 9.62 7.53
CA ALA A 75 7.46 8.96 8.83
C ALA A 75 6.24 9.39 9.67
N ARG A 76 5.92 10.69 9.66
CA ARG A 76 4.73 11.22 10.34
C ARG A 76 3.44 10.74 9.70
N ALA A 77 3.38 10.67 8.38
CA ALA A 77 2.21 10.17 7.63
C ALA A 77 1.95 8.69 7.93
N ILE A 78 3.00 7.85 7.89
CA ILE A 78 2.89 6.42 8.21
C ILE A 78 2.47 6.22 9.67
N ARG A 79 3.13 6.89 10.63
CA ARG A 79 2.80 6.79 12.06
C ARG A 79 1.39 7.33 12.34
N GLY A 80 1.04 8.50 11.81
CA GLY A 80 -0.28 9.12 11.97
C GLY A 80 -1.40 8.29 11.35
N GLY A 81 -1.10 7.51 10.30
CA GLY A 81 -2.04 6.56 9.70
C GLY A 81 -2.09 5.20 10.37
N SER A 82 -1.14 4.94 11.28
CA SER A 82 -0.92 3.62 11.88
C SER A 82 -0.80 2.56 10.79
N PHE A 83 0.11 2.76 9.84
CA PHE A 83 0.38 1.83 8.74
C PHE A 83 1.66 1.03 8.99
N PHE A 84 1.65 -0.25 8.58
CA PHE A 84 2.86 -1.06 8.43
C PHE A 84 3.30 -1.01 6.98
N LEU A 85 4.23 -0.10 6.67
CA LEU A 85 4.78 0.12 5.34
C LEU A 85 6.27 0.44 5.43
N ASP A 86 6.99 0.11 4.38
CA ASP A 86 8.35 0.58 4.17
C ASP A 86 8.34 2.11 3.89
N ALA A 87 8.96 2.86 4.79
CA ALA A 87 9.05 4.31 4.69
C ALA A 87 9.90 4.76 3.49
N ASP A 88 10.94 4.00 3.11
CA ASP A 88 11.78 4.36 1.98
C ASP A 88 11.03 4.20 0.66
N ARG A 89 10.14 3.20 0.52
CA ARG A 89 9.28 3.06 -0.66
C ARG A 89 8.28 4.19 -0.81
N VAL A 90 7.68 4.63 0.29
CA VAL A 90 6.78 5.80 0.28
C VAL A 90 7.56 7.07 -0.05
N HIS A 91 8.76 7.22 0.51
CA HIS A 91 9.65 8.35 0.23
C HIS A 91 10.08 8.43 -1.24
N LEU A 92 10.61 7.33 -1.79
CA LEU A 92 11.02 7.26 -3.20
C LEU A 92 9.82 7.49 -4.15
N ARG A 93 8.64 6.98 -3.79
CA ARG A 93 7.42 7.23 -4.54
C ARG A 93 7.01 8.71 -4.48
N ALA A 94 7.09 9.35 -3.32
CA ALA A 94 6.79 10.77 -3.16
C ALA A 94 7.76 11.64 -3.98
N LEU A 95 9.04 11.31 -3.96
CA LEU A 95 10.07 11.96 -4.78
C LEU A 95 9.75 11.87 -6.28
N ALA A 96 9.42 10.67 -6.77
CA ALA A 96 9.07 10.47 -8.17
C ALA A 96 7.83 11.28 -8.58
N ARG A 97 6.80 11.33 -7.73
CA ARG A 97 5.59 12.14 -7.96
C ARG A 97 5.90 13.62 -8.04
N ILE A 98 6.64 14.14 -7.06
CA ILE A 98 7.05 15.55 -7.00
C ILE A 98 7.86 15.93 -8.23
N ALA A 99 8.85 15.11 -8.60
CA ALA A 99 9.70 15.37 -9.76
C ALA A 99 8.92 15.37 -11.07
N HIS A 100 7.92 14.50 -11.22
CA HIS A 100 7.04 14.47 -12.38
C HIS A 100 6.13 15.70 -12.43
N ASP A 101 5.38 15.96 -11.37
CA ASP A 101 4.31 16.98 -11.39
C ASP A 101 4.87 18.40 -11.44
N VAL A 102 6.06 18.65 -10.86
CA VAL A 102 6.78 19.93 -11.01
C VAL A 102 7.06 20.28 -12.47
N THR A 103 7.29 19.30 -13.34
CA THR A 103 7.55 19.59 -14.75
C THR A 103 6.31 19.99 -15.54
N ILE A 104 5.13 19.66 -15.00
CA ILE A 104 3.83 19.97 -15.61
C ILE A 104 3.31 21.30 -15.06
N ASP A 105 3.27 21.44 -13.73
CA ASP A 105 2.59 22.55 -13.04
C ASP A 105 3.56 23.58 -12.43
N GLY A 106 4.86 23.28 -12.42
CA GLY A 106 5.87 24.10 -11.74
C GLY A 106 5.98 23.82 -10.24
N PRO A 107 6.93 24.47 -9.53
CA PRO A 107 7.08 24.33 -8.10
C PRO A 107 5.89 24.93 -7.34
N PRO A 108 5.40 24.28 -6.28
CA PRO A 108 4.19 24.71 -5.59
C PRO A 108 4.39 25.94 -4.69
N ALA A 109 3.26 26.50 -4.27
CA ALA A 109 3.22 27.66 -3.38
C ALA A 109 3.59 27.31 -1.93
N ASP A 110 3.13 26.17 -1.39
CA ASP A 110 3.22 25.86 0.04
C ASP A 110 3.40 24.36 0.35
N GLY A 111 3.44 24.02 1.64
CA GLY A 111 3.64 22.65 2.12
C GLY A 111 2.45 21.72 1.95
N SER A 112 1.24 22.23 1.68
CA SER A 112 0.05 21.39 1.51
C SER A 112 0.14 20.58 0.24
N TRP A 113 0.77 21.14 -0.80
CA TRP A 113 1.10 20.43 -2.02
C TRP A 113 2.07 19.27 -1.77
N VAL A 114 3.14 19.50 -0.99
CA VAL A 114 4.13 18.46 -0.67
C VAL A 114 3.48 17.34 0.15
N GLN A 115 2.66 17.71 1.14
CA GLN A 115 1.88 16.76 1.94
C GLN A 115 0.92 15.94 1.06
N GLY A 116 0.24 16.58 0.09
CA GLY A 116 -0.61 15.90 -0.89
C GLY A 116 0.13 14.84 -1.70
N HIS A 117 1.39 15.08 -2.08
CA HIS A 117 2.22 14.07 -2.75
C HIS A 117 2.64 12.93 -1.85
N VAL A 118 2.93 13.20 -0.58
CA VAL A 118 3.22 12.17 0.42
C VAL A 118 2.00 11.27 0.62
N ASP A 119 0.81 11.85 0.78
CA ASP A 119 -0.43 11.10 0.97
C ASP A 119 -0.80 10.32 -0.31
N GLY A 120 -0.58 10.90 -1.49
CA GLY A 120 -0.71 10.22 -2.78
C GLY A 120 0.26 9.04 -2.93
N ALA A 121 1.53 9.22 -2.57
CA ALA A 121 2.55 8.18 -2.58
C ALA A 121 2.21 7.02 -1.63
N LEU A 122 1.69 7.33 -0.45
CA LEU A 122 1.22 6.34 0.52
C LEU A 122 0.10 5.48 -0.08
N GLY A 123 -0.89 6.11 -0.72
CA GLY A 123 -1.96 5.42 -1.41
C GLY A 123 -1.49 4.59 -2.61
N ASP A 124 -0.48 5.08 -3.35
CA ASP A 124 0.15 4.35 -4.45
C ASP A 124 0.88 3.08 -3.97
N VAL A 125 1.63 3.16 -2.86
CA VAL A 125 2.34 2.02 -2.27
C VAL A 125 1.36 0.98 -1.74
N LEU A 126 0.32 1.38 -1.01
CA LEU A 126 -0.74 0.47 -0.54
C LEU A 126 -1.41 -0.28 -1.70
N ARG A 127 -1.70 0.42 -2.81
CA ARG A 127 -2.26 -0.22 -4.01
C ARG A 127 -1.27 -1.14 -4.71
N ALA A 128 0.02 -0.78 -4.74
CA ALA A 128 1.07 -1.61 -5.32
C ALA A 128 1.25 -2.91 -4.53
N GLU A 129 1.31 -2.83 -3.19
CA GLU A 129 1.39 -4.00 -2.31
C GLU A 129 0.26 -4.99 -2.54
N ARG A 130 -0.96 -4.47 -2.62
CA ARG A 130 -2.12 -5.33 -2.88
C ARG A 130 -2.02 -6.05 -4.21
N ARG A 131 -1.60 -5.34 -5.27
CA ARG A 131 -1.43 -5.96 -6.59
C ARG A 131 -0.34 -7.02 -6.55
N ALA A 132 0.76 -6.77 -5.86
CA ALA A 132 1.83 -7.74 -5.69
C ALA A 132 1.34 -9.00 -4.96
N ILE A 133 0.59 -8.85 -3.86
CA ILE A 133 0.02 -9.99 -3.11
C ILE A 133 -0.92 -10.82 -3.98
N VAL A 134 -1.77 -10.19 -4.78
CA VAL A 134 -2.66 -10.90 -5.72
C VAL A 134 -1.86 -11.62 -6.79
N ALA A 135 -0.89 -10.94 -7.41
CA ALA A 135 -0.04 -11.51 -8.46
C ALA A 135 0.78 -12.70 -7.94
N ASP A 136 1.32 -12.63 -6.72
CA ASP A 136 2.11 -13.72 -6.12
C ASP A 136 1.23 -14.92 -5.76
N GLY A 137 -0.03 -14.67 -5.36
CA GLY A 137 -1.01 -15.74 -5.19
C GLY A 137 -1.33 -16.49 -6.50
N GLU A 138 -1.30 -15.81 -7.64
CA GLU A 138 -1.47 -16.42 -8.97
C GLU A 138 -0.18 -17.08 -9.48
N ARG A 139 0.98 -16.53 -9.12
CA ARG A 139 2.31 -16.98 -9.57
C ARG A 139 2.93 -18.07 -8.70
N ALA A 140 2.31 -18.49 -7.61
CA ALA A 140 2.81 -19.56 -6.75
C ALA A 140 3.13 -20.90 -7.47
N ASN A 141 2.81 -21.02 -8.76
CA ASN A 141 3.14 -22.17 -9.64
C ASN A 141 4.30 -21.90 -10.62
N LEU A 142 4.97 -20.75 -10.59
CA LEU A 142 6.05 -20.37 -11.51
C LEU A 142 7.26 -19.88 -10.72
N ASP A 143 8.42 -20.43 -11.07
CA ASP A 143 9.75 -20.16 -10.49
C ASP A 143 9.96 -18.65 -10.29
N SER A 144 9.78 -18.22 -9.04
CA SER A 144 9.74 -16.81 -8.66
C SER A 144 11.17 -16.40 -8.32
N GLY A 145 11.81 -15.69 -9.26
CA GLY A 145 13.12 -15.08 -9.01
C GLY A 145 13.13 -14.28 -7.70
N SER A 146 14.30 -14.21 -7.06
CA SER A 146 14.48 -13.48 -5.79
C SER A 146 13.94 -12.05 -5.92
N ASP A 147 12.89 -11.76 -5.14
CA ASP A 147 12.40 -10.42 -4.88
C ASP A 147 13.17 -9.88 -3.66
N PRO A 148 14.08 -8.89 -3.83
CA PRO A 148 14.86 -8.33 -2.72
C PRO A 148 13.99 -7.77 -1.59
N GLU A 149 12.78 -7.31 -1.89
CA GLU A 149 11.83 -6.83 -0.87
C GLU A 149 11.32 -7.99 -0.01
N LEU A 150 11.03 -9.12 -0.64
CA LEU A 150 10.62 -10.33 0.06
C LEU A 150 11.76 -10.89 0.92
N GLU A 151 13.01 -10.76 0.48
CA GLU A 151 14.19 -11.15 1.27
C GLU A 151 14.34 -10.30 2.55
N ALA A 152 14.18 -8.98 2.43
CA ALA A 152 14.22 -8.09 3.59
C ALA A 152 13.08 -8.40 4.58
N LEU A 153 11.87 -8.63 4.07
CA LEU A 153 10.73 -9.08 4.86
C LEU A 153 10.98 -10.43 5.52
N HIS A 154 11.58 -11.39 4.80
CA HIS A 154 11.93 -12.70 5.34
C HIS A 154 12.94 -12.58 6.49
N ALA A 155 13.98 -11.76 6.34
CA ALA A 155 14.95 -11.51 7.41
C ALA A 155 14.30 -10.95 8.68
N PHE A 156 13.27 -10.11 8.53
CA PHE A 156 12.49 -9.58 9.64
C PHE A 156 11.46 -10.59 10.21
N ALA A 157 10.85 -11.40 9.35
CA ALA A 157 9.79 -12.34 9.72
C ALA A 157 10.33 -13.61 10.43
N ALA A 158 11.51 -14.07 10.03
CA ALA A 158 12.07 -15.34 10.51
C ALA A 158 12.24 -15.41 12.05
N PRO A 159 12.76 -14.38 12.76
CA PRO A 159 12.83 -14.40 14.22
C PRO A 159 11.47 -14.49 14.92
N LEU A 160 10.39 -14.13 14.23
CA LEU A 160 9.02 -14.19 14.73
C LEU A 160 8.30 -15.50 14.35
N GLY A 161 8.99 -16.41 13.66
CA GLY A 161 8.41 -17.66 13.16
C GLY A 161 7.44 -17.45 11.99
N PHE A 162 7.53 -16.31 11.30
CA PHE A 162 6.74 -16.03 10.10
C PHE A 162 7.58 -16.20 8.84
N GLU A 163 6.92 -16.60 7.77
CA GLU A 163 7.45 -16.47 6.42
C GLU A 163 7.22 -15.04 5.90
N GLY A 164 8.16 -14.53 5.10
CA GLY A 164 8.10 -13.16 4.58
C GLY A 164 6.80 -12.88 3.81
N ALA A 165 6.34 -13.86 3.02
CA ALA A 165 5.10 -13.74 2.25
C ALA A 165 3.85 -13.67 3.15
N ASP A 166 3.81 -14.47 4.22
CA ASP A 166 2.68 -14.48 5.15
C ASP A 166 2.64 -13.19 5.97
N LEU A 167 3.82 -12.67 6.36
CA LEU A 167 3.92 -11.37 7.01
C LEU A 167 3.44 -10.24 6.09
N ARG A 168 3.81 -10.26 4.81
CA ARG A 168 3.35 -9.26 3.83
C ARG A 168 1.83 -9.25 3.71
N VAL A 169 1.21 -10.44 3.63
CA VAL A 169 -0.25 -10.61 3.61
C VAL A 169 -0.90 -10.10 4.90
N ALA A 170 -0.31 -10.40 6.05
CA ALA A 170 -0.74 -9.88 7.35
C ALA A 170 -0.70 -8.34 7.42
N CYS A 171 0.37 -7.72 6.91
CA CYS A 171 0.51 -6.27 6.85
C CYS A 171 -0.55 -5.61 5.94
N ASP A 172 -0.84 -6.15 4.74
CA ASP A 172 -1.94 -5.62 3.90
C ASP A 172 -3.30 -5.77 4.61
N ALA A 173 -3.57 -6.94 5.21
CA ALA A 173 -4.81 -7.17 5.94
C ALA A 173 -5.00 -6.17 7.09
N PHE A 174 -3.91 -5.85 7.81
CA PHE A 174 -3.90 -4.81 8.84
C PHE A 174 -4.13 -3.41 8.26
N ASN A 175 -3.39 -3.04 7.22
CA ASN A 175 -3.46 -1.70 6.62
C ASN A 175 -4.85 -1.38 6.04
N ARG A 176 -5.64 -2.42 5.73
CA ARG A 176 -7.04 -2.33 5.28
C ARG A 176 -8.07 -2.11 6.38
N ARG A 177 -7.68 -2.21 7.64
CA ARG A 177 -8.61 -2.03 8.75
C ARG A 177 -9.04 -0.58 8.87
N ALA A 178 -10.16 -0.31 9.53
CA ALA A 178 -10.61 1.06 9.71
C ALA A 178 -9.57 1.86 10.52
N ALA A 179 -9.46 3.18 10.30
CA ALA A 179 -8.44 4.00 10.95
C ALA A 179 -8.46 3.88 12.48
N GLY A 180 -9.64 3.82 13.10
CA GLY A 180 -9.79 3.62 14.55
C GLY A 180 -9.29 2.25 15.03
N GLU A 181 -9.52 1.18 14.25
CA GLU A 181 -9.01 -0.17 14.55
C GLU A 181 -7.49 -0.20 14.48
N ARG A 182 -6.91 0.37 13.42
CA ARG A 182 -5.45 0.48 13.26
C ARG A 182 -4.81 1.29 14.39
N ARG A 183 -5.41 2.44 14.73
CA ARG A 183 -4.92 3.30 15.82
C ARG A 183 -4.97 2.61 17.17
N ALA A 184 -6.06 1.92 17.49
CA ALA A 184 -6.20 1.17 18.74
C ALA A 184 -5.13 0.07 18.86
N PHE A 185 -4.88 -0.66 17.78
CA PHE A 185 -3.80 -1.65 17.73
C PHE A 185 -2.43 -1.00 17.92
N PHE A 186 -2.13 0.08 17.18
CA PHE A 186 -0.84 0.77 17.27
C PHE A 186 -0.56 1.29 18.68
N ALA A 187 -1.56 1.90 19.33
CA ALA A 187 -1.43 2.43 20.68
C ALA A 187 -1.04 1.34 21.69
N LEU A 188 -1.71 0.18 21.64
CA LEU A 188 -1.48 -0.90 22.60
C LEU A 188 -0.22 -1.73 22.30
N PHE A 189 0.01 -2.09 21.04
CA PHE A 189 1.05 -3.06 20.69
C PHE A 189 2.36 -2.43 20.22
N VAL A 190 2.29 -1.30 19.49
CA VAL A 190 3.48 -0.66 18.91
C VAL A 190 4.02 0.43 19.83
N GLU A 191 3.14 1.31 20.32
CA GLU A 191 3.48 2.38 21.25
C GLU A 191 3.54 1.90 22.71
N ARG A 192 3.03 0.70 22.99
CA ARG A 192 3.03 0.05 24.30
C ARG A 192 2.38 0.90 25.41
N LEU A 193 1.38 1.70 25.04
CA LEU A 193 0.61 2.49 26.00
C LEU A 193 -0.24 1.56 26.89
N GLY A 194 -0.43 1.95 28.15
CA GLY A 194 -1.38 1.28 29.03
C GLY A 194 -2.81 1.42 28.50
N LEU A 195 -3.70 0.48 28.85
CA LEU A 195 -5.06 0.43 28.31
C LEU A 195 -5.84 1.76 28.50
N GLU A 196 -5.75 2.34 29.70
CA GLU A 196 -6.44 3.60 30.02
C GLU A 196 -5.84 4.81 29.29
N GLU A 197 -4.51 4.85 29.17
CA GLU A 197 -3.81 5.90 28.43
C GLU A 197 -4.14 5.85 26.94
N ALA A 198 -4.09 4.65 26.35
CA ALA A 198 -4.47 4.42 24.97
C ALA A 198 -5.94 4.76 24.70
N ALA A 199 -6.85 4.40 25.62
CA ALA A 199 -8.27 4.69 25.50
C ALA A 199 -8.52 6.20 25.50
N ARG A 200 -7.87 6.93 26.41
CA ARG A 200 -7.90 8.41 26.45
C ARG A 200 -7.33 9.03 25.18
N ALA A 201 -6.18 8.54 24.71
CA ALA A 201 -5.54 9.03 23.48
C ALA A 201 -6.39 8.81 22.22
N CYS A 202 -7.20 7.74 22.19
CA CYS A 202 -8.09 7.42 21.07
C CYS A 202 -9.51 7.98 21.22
N GLY A 203 -9.85 8.57 22.36
CA GLY A 203 -11.21 9.04 22.65
C GLY A 203 -12.24 7.91 22.77
N LEU A 204 -11.84 6.74 23.24
CA LEU A 204 -12.68 5.53 23.36
C LEU A 204 -12.79 5.07 24.82
N SER A 205 -13.79 4.23 25.11
CA SER A 205 -13.78 3.45 26.34
C SER A 205 -12.69 2.37 26.27
N GLY A 206 -12.18 1.91 27.41
CA GLY A 206 -11.17 0.83 27.43
C GLY A 206 -11.68 -0.48 26.79
N VAL A 207 -12.98 -0.77 26.94
CA VAL A 207 -13.61 -1.95 26.34
C VAL A 207 -13.68 -1.82 24.82
N ASP A 208 -14.08 -0.65 24.31
CA ASP A 208 -14.17 -0.42 22.86
C ASP A 208 -12.79 -0.41 22.22
N LEU A 209 -11.79 0.21 22.86
CA LEU A 209 -10.40 0.17 22.41
C LEU A 209 -9.88 -1.27 22.31
N ALA A 210 -10.06 -2.08 23.37
CA ALA A 210 -9.64 -3.47 23.38
C ALA A 210 -10.34 -4.30 22.29
N ARG A 211 -11.65 -4.05 22.07
CA ARG A 211 -12.41 -4.69 20.99
C ARG A 211 -11.84 -4.29 19.62
N SER A 212 -11.64 -3.00 19.36
CA SER A 212 -11.09 -2.50 18.10
C SER A 212 -9.69 -3.05 17.82
N ALA A 213 -8.81 -3.08 18.81
CA ALA A 213 -7.46 -3.64 18.68
C ALA A 213 -7.50 -5.15 18.41
N ARG A 214 -8.38 -5.90 19.08
CA ARG A 214 -8.58 -7.33 18.84
C ARG A 214 -9.12 -7.60 17.44
N THR A 215 -10.06 -6.79 16.95
CA THR A 215 -10.56 -6.91 15.57
C THR A 215 -9.44 -6.76 14.55
N ALA A 216 -8.55 -5.77 14.74
CA ALA A 216 -7.40 -5.58 13.86
C ALA A 216 -6.43 -6.78 13.92
N LEU A 217 -6.10 -7.25 15.13
CA LEU A 217 -5.21 -8.40 15.33
C LEU A 217 -5.76 -9.68 14.68
N ASN A 218 -7.04 -9.99 14.91
CA ASN A 218 -7.67 -11.19 14.35
C ASN A 218 -7.64 -11.16 12.82
N ALA A 219 -7.90 -10.01 12.19
CA ALA A 219 -7.84 -9.89 10.73
C ALA A 219 -6.43 -10.17 10.19
N THR A 220 -5.40 -9.72 10.89
CA THR A 220 -3.99 -9.99 10.56
C THR A 220 -3.65 -11.48 10.68
N LEU A 221 -4.03 -12.10 11.80
CA LEU A 221 -3.77 -13.52 12.05
C LEU A 221 -4.52 -14.42 11.06
N ASP A 222 -5.81 -14.16 10.83
CA ASP A 222 -6.61 -14.91 9.87
C ASP A 222 -6.03 -14.85 8.45
N ALA A 223 -5.50 -13.68 8.05
CA ALA A 223 -4.89 -13.51 6.75
C ALA A 223 -3.56 -14.29 6.62
N ALA A 224 -2.71 -14.24 7.65
CA ALA A 224 -1.45 -15.00 7.69
C ALA A 224 -1.71 -16.51 7.66
N VAL A 225 -2.63 -17.02 8.49
CA VAL A 225 -2.97 -18.45 8.55
C VAL A 225 -3.51 -18.95 7.21
N LYS A 226 -4.41 -18.19 6.57
CA LYS A 226 -4.91 -18.53 5.23
C LYS A 226 -3.82 -18.52 4.16
N SER A 227 -2.85 -17.61 4.27
CA SER A 227 -1.70 -17.55 3.36
C SER A 227 -0.81 -18.78 3.51
N ALA A 228 -0.46 -19.13 4.75
CA ALA A 228 0.32 -20.31 5.07
C ALA A 228 -0.37 -21.60 4.58
N GLY A 229 -1.69 -21.72 4.78
CA GLY A 229 -2.48 -22.85 4.29
C GLY A 229 -2.41 -23.01 2.77
N ARG A 230 -2.61 -21.93 2.01
CA ARG A 230 -2.52 -21.96 0.53
C ARG A 230 -1.13 -22.38 0.04
N ARG A 231 -0.05 -21.93 0.71
CA ARG A 231 1.31 -22.36 0.36
C ARG A 231 1.53 -23.84 0.65
N ALA A 232 1.05 -24.33 1.80
CA ALA A 232 1.17 -25.74 2.14
C ALA A 232 0.44 -26.63 1.12
N GLU A 233 -0.75 -26.22 0.67
CA GLU A 233 -1.51 -26.90 -0.39
C GLU A 233 -0.77 -26.88 -1.74
N ALA A 234 -0.17 -25.75 -2.13
CA ALA A 234 0.61 -25.63 -3.36
C ALA A 234 1.83 -26.57 -3.37
N LEU A 235 2.60 -26.62 -2.27
CA LEU A 235 3.76 -27.52 -2.13
C LEU A 235 3.36 -29.00 -2.19
N GLN A 236 2.20 -29.38 -1.63
CA GLN A 236 1.67 -30.74 -1.73
C GLN A 236 1.25 -31.11 -3.16
N ALA A 237 0.69 -30.15 -3.92
CA ALA A 237 0.33 -30.36 -5.32
C ALA A 237 1.58 -30.53 -6.22
N GLU A 238 2.61 -29.73 -6.02
CA GLU A 238 3.88 -29.83 -6.76
C GLU A 238 4.61 -31.16 -6.51
N THR A 239 4.67 -31.58 -5.25
CA THR A 239 5.28 -32.87 -4.88
C THR A 239 4.50 -34.05 -5.46
N SER A 240 3.16 -34.00 -5.45
CA SER A 240 2.31 -35.03 -6.06
C SER A 240 2.46 -35.08 -7.59
N SER A 241 2.56 -33.92 -8.25
CA SER A 241 2.77 -33.82 -9.70
C SER A 241 4.16 -34.36 -10.12
N THR A 242 5.19 -34.03 -9.35
CA THR A 242 6.56 -34.51 -9.60
C THR A 242 6.64 -36.03 -9.45
N LEU A 243 6.04 -36.60 -8.40
CA LEU A 243 6.03 -38.05 -8.20
C LEU A 243 5.23 -38.79 -9.28
N SER A 244 4.16 -38.19 -9.82
CA SER A 244 3.36 -38.81 -10.89
C SER A 244 4.03 -38.74 -12.27
N SER A 245 4.93 -37.79 -12.50
CA SER A 245 5.67 -37.64 -13.78
C SER A 245 6.93 -38.52 -13.88
N VAL A 246 7.47 -38.98 -12.74
CA VAL A 246 8.53 -39.99 -12.68
C VAL A 246 7.90 -41.40 -12.73
N SER A 247 7.16 -41.70 -13.81
CA SER A 247 6.81 -43.09 -14.12
C SER A 247 8.06 -43.82 -14.63
N PRO A 248 8.34 -45.04 -14.15
CA PRO A 248 9.53 -45.79 -14.53
C PRO A 248 9.46 -46.08 -16.02
N ARG A 249 10.38 -45.49 -16.78
CA ARG A 249 10.65 -45.85 -18.16
C ARG A 249 11.22 -47.27 -18.10
N GLU A 250 10.35 -48.27 -18.28
CA GLU A 250 10.73 -49.68 -18.30
C GLU A 250 11.92 -49.88 -19.23
N GLU A 251 13.08 -50.16 -18.63
CA GLU A 251 14.26 -50.67 -19.32
C GLU A 251 13.89 -52.01 -19.96
N ARG A 252 13.94 -52.04 -21.29
CA ARG A 252 13.91 -53.27 -22.09
C ARG A 252 15.31 -53.78 -22.34
#